data_AF-A0A1Q2YB28-F1
#
_entry.id   AF-A0A1Q2YB28-F1
#
_cell.length_a   1.000
_cell.length_b   1.000
_cell.length_c   1.000
_cell.angle_alpha   90.00
_cell.angle_beta   90.00
_cell.angle_gamma   90.00
#
_symmetry.space_group_name_H-M   'P 1'
#
loop_
_entity.id
_entity.type
_entity.pdbx_description
1 polymer ?
#
loop_
_entity_poly.entity_id
_entity_poly.type
_entity_poly.pdbx_seq_one_letter_code
_entity_poly.pdbx_strand_id
1 'polypeptide(L)'
;MFGTARRFDKNLQFDASKHIIFKPEYYKTTKTFTLNELNIEKTHIAPINTFGAAFPFKLLSQEAVNMLIWEAVRKEVIENHGRLPNLATDNTRLDFHVGGHFKYSPFTNALAKSEELAEIVSTFVGHKMQPVWETDLVQLNFSLATNDPQEQLQNFPQSQSEVDAILAKQDASDGQNIPSSLGVHYDSISVPLVIMLDLPEEAQGGQTTILTGNETVTRIPDPPIGSGTLIQGRVLRHLASKPVTNHNRISFVISYTTGVEGELDNCVTTSLKPSVLPKNEYNKFYRDWVEFKFKKLEDHLRLVREGVVADYEDGKGFDQEHFVDKCLNIEKYFRGIWEEMECVENKPYPPPHFKIPYSEL
;
A
#
# COMPACT_ATOMS: atom_id res chain seq x y z
N MET A 1 13.39 -11.29 -38.54
CA MET A 1 14.14 -10.07 -38.16
C MET A 1 14.33 -10.11 -36.66
N PHE A 2 15.52 -10.48 -36.18
CA PHE A 2 15.82 -10.50 -34.75
C PHE A 2 16.02 -9.06 -34.29
N GLY A 3 15.02 -8.50 -33.60
CA GLY A 3 15.13 -7.20 -32.96
C GLY A 3 16.27 -7.26 -31.94
N THR A 4 17.20 -6.31 -32.04
CA THR A 4 18.29 -6.10 -31.09
C THR A 4 17.74 -6.06 -29.67
N ALA A 5 18.15 -6.99 -28.81
CA ALA A 5 17.91 -6.89 -27.38
C ALA A 5 18.45 -5.53 -26.91
N ARG A 6 17.56 -4.63 -26.45
CA ARG A 6 18.00 -3.36 -25.88
C ARG A 6 18.93 -3.67 -24.71
N ARG A 7 20.15 -3.15 -24.76
CA ARG A 7 21.09 -3.21 -23.66
C ARG A 7 20.50 -2.45 -22.48
N PHE A 8 20.52 -3.06 -21.30
CA PHE A 8 20.08 -2.43 -20.06
C PHE A 8 20.91 -1.17 -19.76
N ASP A 9 20.26 -0.03 -19.51
CA ASP A 9 20.89 1.23 -19.13
C ASP A 9 20.69 1.49 -17.63
N LYS A 10 21.77 1.31 -16.85
CA LYS A 10 21.76 1.56 -15.41
C LYS A 10 21.56 3.03 -15.02
N ASN A 11 21.65 3.97 -15.97
CA ASN A 11 21.48 5.41 -15.76
C ASN A 11 20.14 5.92 -16.33
N LEU A 12 19.22 5.02 -16.69
CA LEU A 12 17.92 5.36 -17.26
C LEU A 12 17.21 6.41 -16.38
N GLN A 13 16.81 7.52 -17.00
CA GLN A 13 15.99 8.53 -16.36
C GLN A 13 14.51 8.19 -16.58
N PHE A 14 13.68 8.49 -15.59
CA PHE A 14 12.24 8.33 -15.72
C PHE A 14 11.67 9.30 -16.77
N ASP A 15 10.78 8.77 -17.61
CA ASP A 15 10.03 9.47 -18.63
C ASP A 15 8.60 8.90 -18.63
N ALA A 16 7.65 9.69 -18.11
CA ALA A 16 6.26 9.25 -17.95
C ALA A 16 5.66 8.69 -19.24
N SER A 17 5.96 9.31 -20.39
CA SER A 17 5.43 8.90 -21.70
C SER A 17 5.93 7.53 -22.19
N LYS A 18 7.05 7.05 -21.65
CA LYS A 18 7.65 5.76 -21.99
C LYS A 18 7.40 4.70 -20.92
N HIS A 19 7.45 5.12 -19.66
CA HIS A 19 7.51 4.22 -18.53
C HIS A 19 6.14 3.95 -17.92
N ILE A 20 5.20 4.89 -18.03
CA ILE A 20 3.79 4.69 -17.73
C ILE A 20 3.08 4.37 -19.04
N ILE A 21 2.74 3.10 -19.22
CA ILE A 21 2.05 2.58 -20.43
C ILE A 21 0.53 2.45 -20.22
N PHE A 22 0.03 3.01 -19.12
CA PHE A 22 -1.40 3.07 -18.83
C PHE A 22 -2.16 3.72 -19.97
N LYS A 23 -3.34 3.19 -20.27
CA LYS A 23 -4.21 3.73 -21.31
C LYS A 23 -5.57 4.11 -20.72
N PRO A 24 -6.14 5.27 -21.06
CA PRO A 24 -7.40 5.74 -20.48
C PRO A 24 -8.59 4.76 -20.58
N GLU A 25 -8.62 3.87 -21.57
CA GLU A 25 -9.64 2.82 -21.66
C GLU A 25 -9.67 1.90 -20.43
N TYR A 26 -8.54 1.75 -19.72
CA TYR A 26 -8.45 0.92 -18.53
C TYR A 26 -9.32 1.43 -17.39
N TYR A 27 -9.64 2.73 -17.32
CA TYR A 27 -10.62 3.21 -16.34
C TYR A 27 -12.01 2.56 -16.52
N LYS A 28 -12.37 2.19 -17.75
CA LYS A 28 -13.67 1.60 -18.07
C LYS A 28 -13.64 0.07 -18.07
N THR A 29 -12.51 -0.53 -18.43
CA THR A 29 -12.39 -1.99 -18.57
C THR A 29 -11.90 -2.68 -17.30
N THR A 30 -11.22 -1.95 -16.40
CA THR A 30 -10.76 -2.50 -15.13
C THR A 30 -11.95 -2.65 -14.19
N LYS A 31 -12.20 -3.87 -13.75
CA LYS A 31 -13.20 -4.13 -12.71
C LYS A 31 -12.76 -3.47 -11.40
N THR A 32 -13.69 -2.79 -10.75
CA THR A 32 -13.52 -2.27 -9.40
C THR A 32 -14.52 -2.96 -8.46
N PHE A 33 -14.22 -2.90 -7.17
CA PHE A 33 -15.16 -3.18 -6.10
C PHE A 33 -15.44 -1.90 -5.34
N THR A 34 -16.70 -1.67 -5.01
CA THR A 34 -17.13 -0.74 -3.96
C THR A 34 -17.16 -1.45 -2.61
N LEU A 35 -17.17 -0.69 -1.51
CA LEU A 35 -17.34 -1.26 -0.16
C LEU A 35 -18.65 -2.06 -0.04
N ASN A 36 -19.72 -1.59 -0.69
CA ASN A 36 -21.01 -2.28 -0.70
C ASN A 36 -20.95 -3.62 -1.43
N GLU A 37 -20.27 -3.70 -2.59
CA GLU A 37 -20.07 -4.98 -3.30
C GLU A 37 -19.21 -5.97 -2.49
N LEU A 38 -18.40 -5.47 -1.56
CA LEU A 38 -17.66 -6.27 -0.58
C LEU A 38 -18.47 -6.54 0.71
N ASN A 39 -19.76 -6.14 0.77
CA ASN A 39 -20.62 -6.24 1.94
C ASN A 39 -20.08 -5.53 3.20
N ILE A 40 -19.25 -4.50 3.03
CA ILE A 40 -18.65 -3.73 4.14
C ILE A 40 -19.50 -2.49 4.39
N GLU A 41 -20.32 -2.54 5.44
CA GLU A 41 -21.17 -1.42 5.87
C GLU A 41 -20.58 -0.66 7.06
N LYS A 42 -19.92 -1.38 7.96
CA LYS A 42 -19.27 -0.84 9.16
C LYS A 42 -17.77 -0.85 8.98
N THR A 43 -17.09 0.17 9.50
CA THR A 43 -15.66 0.36 9.33
C THR A 43 -15.07 0.96 10.60
N HIS A 44 -13.84 0.57 10.96
CA HIS A 44 -13.16 1.12 12.15
C HIS A 44 -12.72 2.58 11.99
N ILE A 45 -12.79 3.11 10.76
CA ILE A 45 -12.39 4.45 10.38
C ILE A 45 -13.23 4.89 9.19
N ALA A 46 -13.57 6.19 9.15
CA ALA A 46 -14.31 6.75 8.04
C ALA A 46 -13.60 6.47 6.70
N PRO A 47 -14.29 5.89 5.71
CA PRO A 47 -13.76 5.77 4.36
C PRO A 47 -13.60 7.12 3.69
N ILE A 48 -12.64 7.20 2.75
CA ILE A 48 -12.47 8.34 1.85
C ILE A 48 -13.75 8.50 1.00
N ASN A 49 -14.23 7.39 0.45
CA ASN A 49 -15.47 7.30 -0.31
C ASN A 49 -15.88 5.81 -0.43
N THR A 50 -16.75 5.49 -1.39
CA THR A 50 -17.28 4.13 -1.61
C THR A 50 -16.33 3.19 -2.34
N PHE A 51 -15.19 3.66 -2.86
CA PHE A 51 -14.19 2.82 -3.54
C PHE A 51 -13.63 1.77 -2.59
N GLY A 52 -13.65 0.49 -2.99
CA GLY A 52 -13.03 -0.59 -2.24
C GLY A 52 -11.67 -0.94 -2.84
N ALA A 53 -11.68 -1.48 -4.07
CA ALA A 53 -10.48 -1.99 -4.73
C ALA A 53 -10.58 -1.90 -6.26
N ALA A 54 -9.44 -1.97 -6.96
CA ALA A 54 -9.35 -2.11 -8.41
C ALA A 54 -8.60 -3.39 -8.76
N PHE A 55 -9.12 -4.16 -9.71
CA PHE A 55 -8.42 -5.31 -10.28
C PHE A 55 -7.13 -4.86 -10.99
N PRO A 56 -6.19 -5.78 -11.28
CA PRO A 56 -4.96 -5.41 -11.95
C PRO A 56 -5.20 -4.72 -13.29
N PHE A 57 -4.50 -3.61 -13.51
CA PHE A 57 -4.50 -2.85 -14.77
C PHE A 57 -3.07 -2.63 -15.26
N LYS A 58 -2.84 -2.69 -16.57
CA LYS A 58 -1.50 -2.47 -17.13
C LYS A 58 -1.04 -1.05 -16.85
N LEU A 59 0.15 -0.91 -16.29
CA LEU A 59 0.62 0.38 -15.78
C LEU A 59 2.04 0.71 -16.23
N LEU A 60 3.01 -0.16 -15.99
CA LEU A 60 4.42 0.10 -16.25
C LEU A 60 4.96 -0.70 -17.42
N SER A 61 5.88 -0.08 -18.16
CA SER A 61 6.70 -0.79 -19.16
C SER A 61 7.65 -1.79 -18.49
N GLN A 62 8.07 -2.82 -19.22
CA GLN A 62 9.10 -3.75 -18.73
C GLN A 62 10.43 -3.04 -18.41
N GLU A 63 10.78 -2.00 -19.15
CA GLU A 63 11.98 -1.20 -18.91
C GLU A 63 11.94 -0.52 -17.53
N ALA A 64 10.77 0.01 -17.16
CA ALA A 64 10.52 0.59 -15.83
C ALA A 64 10.58 -0.48 -14.73
N VAL A 65 9.93 -1.63 -14.93
CA VAL A 65 9.98 -2.76 -13.99
C VAL A 65 11.42 -3.18 -13.71
N ASN A 66 12.23 -3.35 -14.77
CA ASN A 66 13.63 -3.74 -14.64
C ASN A 66 14.45 -2.70 -13.85
N MET A 67 14.19 -1.41 -14.06
CA MET A 67 14.87 -0.34 -13.32
C MET A 67 14.48 -0.31 -11.84
N LEU A 68 13.19 -0.50 -11.51
CA LEU A 68 12.73 -0.57 -10.12
C LEU A 68 13.40 -1.72 -9.36
N ILE A 69 13.46 -2.91 -9.96
CA ILE A 69 14.17 -4.05 -9.37
C ILE A 69 15.65 -3.74 -9.24
N TRP A 70 16.29 -3.24 -10.31
CA TRP A 70 17.72 -2.92 -10.29
C TRP A 70 18.07 -1.95 -9.16
N GLU A 71 17.42 -0.79 -9.09
CA GLU A 71 17.72 0.19 -8.05
C GLU A 71 17.62 -0.39 -6.64
N ALA A 72 16.67 -1.30 -6.41
CA ALA A 72 16.43 -1.91 -5.10
C ALA A 72 17.41 -3.04 -4.73
N VAL A 73 17.87 -3.85 -5.69
CA VAL A 73 18.75 -5.02 -5.42
C VAL A 73 20.25 -4.67 -5.42
N ARG A 74 20.57 -3.38 -5.55
CA ARG A 74 21.95 -2.89 -5.41
C ARG A 74 22.54 -3.29 -4.09
N LYS A 75 23.80 -3.71 -4.09
CA LYS A 75 24.52 -4.11 -2.88
C LYS A 75 24.41 -3.04 -1.80
N GLU A 76 24.73 -1.80 -2.16
CA GLU A 76 24.64 -0.64 -1.26
C GLU A 76 23.20 -0.34 -0.80
N VAL A 77 22.18 -0.70 -1.58
CA VAL A 77 20.78 -0.52 -1.16
C VAL A 77 20.37 -1.62 -0.20
N ILE A 78 20.66 -2.88 -0.51
CA ILE A 78 20.35 -4.02 0.37
C ILE A 78 21.07 -3.87 1.72
N GLU A 79 22.35 -3.52 1.72
CA GLU A 79 23.13 -3.35 2.96
C GLU A 79 22.57 -2.24 3.86
N ASN A 80 22.11 -1.12 3.28
CA ASN A 80 21.66 0.03 4.06
C ASN A 80 20.14 0.00 4.36
N HIS A 81 19.33 -0.57 3.46
CA HIS A 81 17.86 -0.45 3.47
C HIS A 81 17.11 -1.79 3.48
N GLY A 82 17.79 -2.90 3.19
CA GLY A 82 17.20 -4.24 3.24
C GLY A 82 16.92 -4.68 4.66
N ARG A 83 15.68 -5.09 4.96
CA ARG A 83 15.27 -5.52 6.30
C ARG A 83 14.35 -6.72 6.24
N LEU A 84 14.49 -7.63 7.21
CA LEU A 84 13.57 -8.75 7.35
C LEU A 84 12.17 -8.23 7.74
N PRO A 85 11.10 -8.85 7.23
CA PRO A 85 9.75 -8.49 7.60
C PRO A 85 9.43 -9.04 8.99
N ASN A 86 9.04 -8.18 9.93
CA ASN A 86 8.46 -8.59 11.21
C ASN A 86 6.95 -8.90 11.10
N LEU A 87 6.35 -8.57 9.96
CA LEU A 87 4.91 -8.66 9.68
C LEU A 87 4.49 -9.91 8.89
N ALA A 88 5.46 -10.69 8.44
CA ALA A 88 5.23 -11.83 7.56
C ALA A 88 4.86 -13.09 8.35
N THR A 89 3.92 -13.86 7.82
CA THR A 89 3.61 -15.22 8.29
C THR A 89 4.45 -16.21 7.49
N ASP A 90 5.09 -17.17 8.17
CA ASP A 90 6.01 -18.14 7.57
C ASP A 90 7.10 -17.48 6.70
N ASN A 91 7.84 -16.55 7.30
CA ASN A 91 8.97 -15.92 6.65
C ASN A 91 10.17 -16.88 6.56
N THR A 92 10.91 -16.71 5.47
CA THR A 92 12.15 -17.41 5.17
C THR A 92 13.29 -16.40 5.16
N ARG A 93 14.53 -16.89 5.13
CA ARG A 93 15.73 -16.05 4.92
C ARG A 93 15.74 -15.33 3.57
N LEU A 94 14.81 -15.65 2.67
CA LEU A 94 14.66 -15.09 1.32
C LEU A 94 13.56 -14.02 1.25
N ASP A 95 12.95 -13.71 2.39
CA ASP A 95 11.97 -12.65 2.51
C ASP A 95 12.60 -11.39 3.11
N PHE A 96 12.48 -10.25 2.42
CA PHE A 96 12.95 -8.96 2.91
C PHE A 96 12.20 -7.80 2.26
N HIS A 97 12.21 -6.66 2.93
CA HIS A 97 11.67 -5.41 2.43
C HIS A 97 12.78 -4.41 2.15
N VAL A 98 12.53 -3.52 1.17
CA VAL A 98 13.39 -2.38 0.87
C VAL A 98 12.53 -1.13 0.79
N GLY A 99 12.95 -0.05 1.46
CA GLY A 99 12.26 1.24 1.40
C GLY A 99 13.19 2.39 1.78
N GLY A 100 12.74 3.63 1.61
CA GLY A 100 13.52 4.82 1.97
C GLY A 100 14.86 4.98 1.24
N HIS A 101 15.05 4.33 0.08
CA HIS A 101 16.31 4.24 -0.63
C HIS A 101 16.47 5.30 -1.74
N PHE A 102 15.72 6.40 -1.71
CA PHE A 102 15.67 7.41 -2.79
C PHE A 102 16.98 8.08 -3.14
N LYS A 103 17.92 8.20 -2.19
CA LYS A 103 19.30 8.63 -2.46
C LYS A 103 19.97 7.76 -3.53
N TYR A 104 19.55 6.50 -3.60
CA TYR A 104 20.03 5.45 -4.48
C TYR A 104 18.99 5.08 -5.54
N SER A 105 17.89 5.80 -5.69
CA SER A 105 16.86 5.40 -6.65
C SER A 105 16.21 6.59 -7.33
N PRO A 106 16.97 7.34 -8.16
CA PRO A 106 16.42 8.48 -8.89
C PRO A 106 15.24 8.11 -9.78
N PHE A 107 15.26 6.94 -10.42
CA PHE A 107 14.14 6.49 -11.25
C PHE A 107 12.90 6.22 -10.39
N THR A 108 13.05 5.43 -9.32
CA THR A 108 11.97 5.12 -8.37
C THR A 108 11.39 6.39 -7.75
N ASN A 109 12.23 7.33 -7.32
CA ASN A 109 11.81 8.59 -6.72
C ASN A 109 11.01 9.46 -7.71
N ALA A 110 11.47 9.56 -8.97
CA ALA A 110 10.79 10.33 -9.99
C ALA A 110 9.45 9.70 -10.39
N LEU A 111 9.40 8.37 -10.58
CA LEU A 111 8.17 7.65 -10.85
C LEU A 111 7.15 7.83 -9.71
N ALA A 112 7.55 7.58 -8.47
CA ALA A 112 6.64 7.60 -7.31
C ALA A 112 6.07 8.99 -6.98
N LYS A 113 6.71 10.06 -7.45
CA LYS A 113 6.26 11.45 -7.27
C LYS A 113 5.66 12.06 -8.53
N SER A 114 5.47 11.27 -9.59
CA SER A 114 4.92 11.77 -10.86
C SER A 114 3.44 12.16 -10.72
N GLU A 115 3.07 13.26 -11.36
CA GLU A 115 1.67 13.72 -11.40
C GLU A 115 0.80 12.74 -12.20
N GLU A 116 1.37 12.09 -13.21
CA GLU A 116 0.69 11.12 -14.05
C GLU A 116 0.21 9.89 -13.25
N LEU A 117 1.04 9.36 -12.34
CA LEU A 117 0.58 8.28 -11.46
C LEU A 117 -0.47 8.77 -10.45
N ALA A 118 -0.27 9.95 -9.88
CA ALA A 118 -1.22 10.51 -8.92
C ALA A 118 -2.61 10.72 -9.56
N GLU A 119 -2.66 11.15 -10.83
CA GLU A 119 -3.91 11.30 -11.59
C GLU A 119 -4.59 9.95 -11.87
N ILE A 120 -3.81 8.92 -12.21
CA ILE A 120 -4.34 7.56 -12.41
C ILE A 120 -4.98 7.03 -11.12
N VAL A 121 -4.27 7.17 -10.00
CA VAL A 121 -4.77 6.75 -8.70
C VAL A 121 -6.01 7.56 -8.32
N SER A 122 -5.97 8.88 -8.49
CA SER A 122 -7.10 9.77 -8.18
C SER A 122 -8.36 9.40 -8.98
N THR A 123 -8.19 9.10 -10.26
CA THR A 123 -9.30 8.74 -11.15
C THR A 123 -9.93 7.40 -10.77
N PHE A 124 -9.12 6.38 -10.46
CA PHE A 124 -9.65 5.08 -10.00
C PHE A 124 -10.36 5.18 -8.66
N VAL A 125 -9.77 5.92 -7.72
CA VAL A 125 -10.34 6.10 -6.39
C VAL A 125 -11.59 6.98 -6.45
N GLY A 126 -11.68 7.90 -7.40
CA GLY A 126 -12.76 8.90 -7.46
C GLY A 126 -12.61 9.99 -6.39
N HIS A 127 -11.38 10.20 -5.90
CA HIS A 127 -11.01 11.24 -4.94
C HIS A 127 -9.63 11.76 -5.30
N LYS A 128 -9.33 13.04 -5.05
CA LYS A 128 -7.99 13.55 -5.32
C LYS A 128 -7.01 12.90 -4.37
N MET A 129 -5.99 12.24 -4.92
CA MET A 129 -4.95 11.53 -4.19
C MET A 129 -3.59 12.17 -4.43
N GLN A 130 -2.72 12.09 -3.43
CA GLN A 130 -1.33 12.51 -3.54
C GLN A 130 -0.40 11.52 -2.82
N PRO A 131 0.88 11.44 -3.21
CA PRO A 131 1.83 10.58 -2.53
C PRO A 131 2.08 11.04 -1.07
N VAL A 132 2.40 10.09 -0.20
CA VAL A 132 2.69 10.35 1.23
C VAL A 132 4.13 10.86 1.46
N TRP A 133 4.51 11.01 2.73
CA TRP A 133 5.84 11.41 3.16
C TRP A 133 6.93 10.40 2.75
N GLU A 134 8.19 10.86 2.75
CA GLU A 134 9.26 10.17 2.04
C GLU A 134 9.62 8.78 2.60
N THR A 135 9.70 8.57 3.92
CA THR A 135 10.05 7.23 4.46
C THR A 135 9.08 6.12 4.04
N ASP A 136 7.82 6.46 3.77
CA ASP A 136 6.77 5.49 3.47
C ASP A 136 6.16 5.65 2.09
N LEU A 137 6.70 6.57 1.29
CA LEU A 137 6.26 6.78 -0.08
C LEU A 137 6.38 5.50 -0.92
N VAL A 138 7.48 4.74 -0.74
CA VAL A 138 7.66 3.47 -1.45
C VAL A 138 8.14 2.33 -0.55
N GLN A 139 7.71 1.13 -0.92
CA GLN A 139 8.18 -0.12 -0.36
C GLN A 139 8.25 -1.20 -1.43
N LEU A 140 9.34 -1.96 -1.45
CA LEU A 140 9.43 -3.21 -2.17
C LEU A 140 9.33 -4.36 -1.18
N ASN A 141 8.54 -5.37 -1.53
CA ASN A 141 8.45 -6.63 -0.80
C ASN A 141 9.06 -7.72 -1.67
N PHE A 142 10.09 -8.38 -1.16
CA PHE A 142 10.74 -9.51 -1.80
C PHE A 142 10.36 -10.79 -1.05
N SER A 143 9.86 -11.76 -1.79
CA SER A 143 9.74 -13.16 -1.39
C SER A 143 10.35 -13.98 -2.52
N LEU A 144 11.59 -14.45 -2.35
CA LEU A 144 12.33 -15.09 -3.44
C LEU A 144 12.22 -16.62 -3.40
N ALA A 145 12.22 -17.23 -4.58
CA ALA A 145 12.30 -18.68 -4.72
C ALA A 145 13.62 -19.21 -4.15
N THR A 146 13.56 -20.36 -3.49
CA THR A 146 14.77 -21.06 -3.06
C THR A 146 15.36 -21.92 -4.16
N ASN A 147 16.68 -21.91 -4.26
CA ASN A 147 17.45 -22.80 -5.12
C ASN A 147 17.99 -24.02 -4.35
N ASP A 148 17.70 -24.14 -3.06
CA ASP A 148 18.11 -25.30 -2.26
C ASP A 148 17.13 -26.47 -2.50
N PRO A 149 17.59 -27.60 -3.07
CA PRO A 149 16.72 -28.73 -3.35
C PRO A 149 16.04 -29.31 -2.11
N GLN A 150 16.65 -29.22 -0.92
CA GLN A 150 16.04 -29.70 0.31
C GLN A 150 14.89 -28.79 0.76
N GLU A 151 15.09 -27.47 0.71
CA GLU A 151 14.03 -26.51 1.01
C GLU A 151 12.86 -26.65 0.00
N GLN A 152 13.16 -26.91 -1.28
CA GLN A 152 12.14 -27.18 -2.31
C GLN A 152 11.29 -28.41 -2.01
N LEU A 153 11.93 -29.52 -1.59
CA LEU A 153 11.24 -30.77 -1.28
C LEU A 153 10.44 -30.70 0.03
N GLN A 154 10.92 -29.95 1.02
CA GLN A 154 10.31 -29.90 2.36
C GLN A 154 9.21 -28.86 2.49
N ASN A 155 9.37 -27.70 1.85
CA ASN A 155 8.52 -26.52 2.12
C ASN A 155 7.46 -26.26 1.05
N PHE A 156 7.55 -26.91 -0.11
CA PHE A 156 6.65 -26.67 -1.23
C PHE A 156 5.92 -27.96 -1.65
N PRO A 157 4.70 -27.85 -2.20
CA PRO A 157 3.97 -29.00 -2.72
C PRO A 157 4.67 -29.60 -3.94
N GLN A 158 4.62 -30.91 -4.04
CA GLN A 158 5.30 -31.71 -5.06
C GLN A 158 4.36 -32.14 -6.20
N SER A 159 3.06 -31.88 -6.07
CA SER A 159 2.04 -32.22 -7.05
C SER A 159 0.95 -31.16 -7.16
N GLN A 160 0.27 -31.09 -8.31
CA GLN A 160 -0.86 -30.16 -8.50
C GLN A 160 -1.99 -30.42 -7.50
N SER A 161 -2.25 -31.68 -7.15
CA SER A 161 -3.26 -32.02 -6.14
C SER A 161 -2.95 -31.45 -4.75
N GLU A 162 -1.67 -31.37 -4.38
CA GLU A 162 -1.26 -30.73 -3.13
C GLU A 162 -1.42 -29.21 -3.20
N VAL A 163 -1.07 -28.59 -4.33
CA VAL A 163 -1.29 -27.16 -4.56
C VAL A 163 -2.78 -26.83 -4.43
N ASP A 164 -3.65 -27.57 -5.11
CA ASP A 164 -5.09 -27.35 -5.09
C ASP A 164 -5.67 -27.50 -3.68
N ALA A 165 -5.20 -28.51 -2.92
CA ALA A 165 -5.63 -28.72 -1.54
C ALA A 165 -5.21 -27.57 -0.61
N ILE A 166 -4.00 -27.02 -0.79
CA ILE A 166 -3.52 -25.88 -0.01
C ILE A 166 -4.35 -24.63 -0.36
N LEU A 167 -4.56 -24.34 -1.64
CA LEU A 167 -5.34 -23.18 -2.09
C LEU A 167 -6.78 -23.26 -1.58
N ALA A 168 -7.43 -24.41 -1.70
CA ALA A 168 -8.79 -24.62 -1.19
C ALA A 168 -8.86 -24.41 0.33
N LYS A 169 -7.84 -24.86 1.08
CA LYS A 169 -7.76 -24.62 2.53
C LYS A 169 -7.58 -23.14 2.85
N GLN A 170 -6.76 -22.42 2.09
CA GLN A 170 -6.59 -20.97 2.27
C GLN A 170 -7.91 -20.22 1.99
N ASP A 171 -8.63 -20.59 0.94
CA ASP A 171 -9.90 -19.96 0.55
C ASP A 171 -11.01 -20.21 1.57
N ALA A 172 -10.98 -21.35 2.25
CA ALA A 172 -11.91 -21.69 3.33
C ALA A 172 -11.51 -21.12 4.70
N SER A 173 -10.38 -20.43 4.81
CA SER A 173 -9.86 -19.91 6.08
C SER A 173 -10.28 -18.47 6.35
N ASP A 174 -10.07 -18.01 7.59
CA ASP A 174 -10.21 -16.62 8.03
C ASP A 174 -9.01 -15.72 7.63
N GLY A 175 -8.12 -16.23 6.76
CA GLY A 175 -6.92 -15.54 6.30
C GLY A 175 -5.76 -15.46 7.31
N GLN A 176 -5.99 -15.69 8.61
CA GLN A 176 -5.00 -15.41 9.66
C GLN A 176 -3.74 -16.28 9.54
N ASN A 177 -3.88 -17.50 9.02
CA ASN A 177 -2.81 -18.48 8.90
C ASN A 177 -2.34 -18.69 7.45
N ILE A 178 -2.60 -17.72 6.56
CA ILE A 178 -2.10 -17.77 5.18
C ILE A 178 -0.67 -17.23 5.15
N PRO A 179 0.32 -18.00 4.63
CA PRO A 179 1.67 -17.51 4.40
C PRO A 179 1.65 -16.24 3.56
N SER A 180 2.32 -15.19 4.05
CA SER A 180 2.13 -13.84 3.52
C SER A 180 3.34 -12.95 3.76
N SER A 181 3.58 -12.01 2.85
CA SER A 181 4.59 -10.96 3.06
C SER A 181 4.14 -10.00 4.16
N LEU A 182 2.83 -9.74 4.26
CA LEU A 182 2.14 -9.06 5.35
C LEU A 182 0.87 -9.85 5.70
N GLY A 183 0.73 -10.28 6.96
CA GLY A 183 -0.47 -10.97 7.47
C GLY A 183 -1.74 -10.11 7.42
N VAL A 184 -2.87 -10.61 7.96
CA VAL A 184 -4.13 -9.85 7.97
C VAL A 184 -3.96 -8.52 8.71
N HIS A 185 -4.22 -7.41 8.01
CA HIS A 185 -4.05 -6.07 8.56
C HIS A 185 -4.96 -5.03 7.90
N TYR A 186 -4.99 -3.85 8.51
CA TYR A 186 -5.32 -2.60 7.84
C TYR A 186 -4.02 -1.83 7.61
N ASP A 187 -3.91 -1.17 6.45
CA ASP A 187 -2.78 -0.29 6.20
C ASP A 187 -2.80 0.93 7.12
N SER A 188 -1.61 1.49 7.34
CA SER A 188 -1.47 2.80 7.96
C SER A 188 -1.70 3.95 6.98
N ILE A 189 -1.63 3.67 5.68
CA ILE A 189 -1.84 4.63 4.59
C ILE A 189 -3.22 4.43 3.97
N SER A 190 -3.78 5.48 3.37
CA SER A 190 -5.17 5.46 2.91
C SER A 190 -5.38 4.52 1.73
N VAL A 191 -4.55 4.63 0.69
CA VAL A 191 -4.64 3.85 -0.55
C VAL A 191 -3.23 3.47 -1.01
N PRO A 192 -2.82 2.19 -0.96
CA PRO A 192 -1.63 1.74 -1.66
C PRO A 192 -1.93 1.44 -3.13
N LEU A 193 -1.02 1.86 -4.01
CA LEU A 193 -0.87 1.32 -5.35
C LEU A 193 0.16 0.20 -5.29
N VAL A 194 -0.27 -1.04 -5.48
CA VAL A 194 0.59 -2.22 -5.50
C VAL A 194 0.87 -2.62 -6.94
N ILE A 195 2.13 -2.65 -7.33
CA ILE A 195 2.61 -2.98 -8.68
C ILE A 195 3.40 -4.29 -8.60
N MET A 196 3.08 -5.23 -9.48
CA MET A 196 3.83 -6.49 -9.54
C MET A 196 5.10 -6.31 -10.38
N LEU A 197 6.26 -6.59 -9.80
CA LEU A 197 7.56 -6.49 -10.50
C LEU A 197 8.09 -7.84 -10.95
N ASP A 198 7.81 -8.90 -10.19
CA ASP A 198 8.19 -10.27 -10.55
C ASP A 198 7.17 -11.25 -9.95
N LEU A 199 6.51 -12.02 -10.80
CA LEU A 199 5.65 -13.15 -10.47
C LEU A 199 5.46 -13.97 -11.76
N PRO A 200 6.10 -15.15 -11.89
CA PRO A 200 5.95 -16.01 -13.05
C PRO A 200 4.49 -16.43 -13.30
N GLU A 201 4.10 -16.66 -14.56
CA GLU A 201 2.70 -17.01 -14.92
C GLU A 201 2.26 -18.36 -14.32
N GLU A 202 3.21 -19.26 -14.09
CA GLU A 202 3.03 -20.55 -13.46
C GLU A 202 2.92 -20.48 -11.92
N ALA A 203 3.18 -19.31 -11.33
CA ALA A 203 3.04 -19.12 -9.90
C ALA A 203 1.57 -19.22 -9.48
N GLN A 204 1.27 -20.11 -8.54
CA GLN A 204 -0.07 -20.27 -7.98
C GLN A 204 -0.13 -19.70 -6.56
N GLY A 205 -1.10 -18.82 -6.32
CA GLY A 205 -1.16 -18.00 -5.11
C GLY A 205 -0.38 -16.69 -5.27
N GLY A 206 -0.24 -15.90 -4.20
CA GLY A 206 0.45 -14.61 -4.28
C GLY A 206 -0.49 -13.40 -4.43
N GLN A 207 -1.80 -13.65 -4.52
CA GLN A 207 -2.80 -12.59 -4.64
C GLN A 207 -2.86 -11.70 -3.40
N THR A 208 -3.29 -10.45 -3.63
CA THR A 208 -3.89 -9.64 -2.56
C THR A 208 -5.26 -10.21 -2.23
N THR A 209 -5.45 -10.53 -0.95
CA THR A 209 -6.64 -11.19 -0.44
C THR A 209 -7.37 -10.24 0.47
N ILE A 210 -8.63 -9.93 0.14
CA ILE A 210 -9.51 -9.02 0.89
C ILE A 210 -10.49 -9.86 1.70
N LEU A 211 -10.68 -9.49 2.97
CA LEU A 211 -11.76 -10.03 3.79
C LEU A 211 -12.98 -9.14 3.63
N THR A 212 -14.09 -9.74 3.20
CA THR A 212 -15.37 -9.07 2.97
C THR A 212 -16.09 -8.84 4.29
N GLY A 213 -17.15 -8.03 4.30
CA GLY A 213 -17.94 -7.79 5.52
C GLY A 213 -18.72 -9.01 6.03
N ASN A 214 -18.82 -10.06 5.21
CA ASN A 214 -19.35 -11.37 5.62
C ASN A 214 -18.25 -12.31 6.15
N GLU A 215 -17.04 -11.78 6.41
CA GLU A 215 -15.88 -12.53 6.89
C GLU A 215 -15.43 -13.67 5.95
N THR A 216 -15.74 -13.53 4.65
CA THR A 216 -15.26 -14.43 3.61
C THR A 216 -14.11 -13.80 2.82
N VAL A 217 -13.34 -14.64 2.14
CA VAL A 217 -12.19 -14.23 1.35
C VAL A 217 -12.60 -13.90 -0.09
N THR A 218 -12.14 -12.76 -0.60
CA THR A 218 -12.14 -12.42 -2.04
C THR A 218 -10.72 -12.11 -2.49
N ARG A 219 -10.26 -12.80 -3.55
CA ARG A 219 -8.92 -12.58 -4.12
C ARG A 219 -8.99 -11.58 -5.27
N ILE A 220 -8.08 -10.61 -5.24
CA ILE A 220 -7.75 -9.83 -6.44
C ILE A 220 -6.90 -10.74 -7.34
N PRO A 221 -7.26 -10.96 -8.62
CA PRO A 221 -6.52 -11.86 -9.51
C PRO A 221 -5.04 -11.51 -9.58
N ASP A 222 -4.21 -12.50 -9.94
CA ASP A 222 -2.77 -12.30 -10.03
C ASP A 222 -2.43 -11.20 -11.04
N PRO A 223 -1.78 -10.12 -10.59
CA PRO A 223 -1.38 -9.04 -11.48
C PRO A 223 -0.24 -9.51 -12.40
N PRO A 224 -0.39 -9.42 -13.73
CA PRO A 224 0.75 -9.58 -14.64
C PRO A 224 1.89 -8.62 -14.26
N ILE A 225 3.12 -8.97 -14.58
CA ILE A 225 4.28 -8.08 -14.36
C ILE A 225 4.03 -6.70 -14.97
N GLY A 226 4.33 -5.65 -14.22
CA GLY A 226 4.10 -4.25 -14.57
C GLY A 226 2.67 -3.76 -14.42
N SER A 227 1.72 -4.59 -13.97
CA SER A 227 0.36 -4.16 -13.66
C SER A 227 0.22 -3.67 -12.23
N GLY A 228 -0.68 -2.70 -12.04
CA GLY A 228 -1.01 -2.11 -10.74
C GLY A 228 -2.40 -2.53 -10.25
N THR A 229 -2.57 -2.62 -8.94
CA THR A 229 -3.86 -2.77 -8.25
C THR A 229 -3.95 -1.74 -7.12
N LEU A 230 -5.17 -1.36 -6.76
CA LEU A 230 -5.46 -0.37 -5.72
C LEU A 230 -6.43 -0.98 -4.71
N ILE A 231 -6.27 -0.63 -3.44
CA ILE A 231 -7.23 -0.94 -2.38
C ILE A 231 -7.38 0.27 -1.47
N GLN A 232 -8.52 0.43 -0.80
CA GLN A 232 -8.64 1.38 0.29
C GLN A 232 -8.04 0.76 1.56
N GLY A 233 -6.71 0.64 1.61
CA GLY A 233 -5.98 -0.18 2.57
C GLY A 233 -6.24 0.16 4.04
N ARG A 234 -6.48 1.44 4.36
CA ARG A 234 -6.84 1.87 5.72
C ARG A 234 -8.21 1.37 6.16
N VAL A 235 -9.11 1.05 5.22
CA VAL A 235 -10.49 0.62 5.46
C VAL A 235 -10.68 -0.88 5.26
N LEU A 236 -9.95 -1.47 4.32
CA LEU A 236 -10.08 -2.88 3.96
C LEU A 236 -9.10 -3.74 4.74
N ARG A 237 -9.64 -4.74 5.44
CA ARG A 237 -8.86 -5.80 6.06
C ARG A 237 -8.38 -6.75 4.97
N HIS A 238 -7.07 -6.89 4.84
CA HIS A 238 -6.47 -7.63 3.73
C HIS A 238 -5.13 -8.25 4.12
N LEU A 239 -4.61 -9.10 3.23
CA LEU A 239 -3.26 -9.68 3.33
C LEU A 239 -2.65 -9.83 1.94
N ALA A 240 -1.33 -9.93 1.89
CA ALA A 240 -0.57 -10.20 0.67
C ALA A 240 0.01 -11.61 0.75
N SER A 241 -0.68 -12.58 0.15
CA SER A 241 -0.26 -13.98 0.22
C SER A 241 1.06 -14.21 -0.52
N LYS A 242 1.79 -15.27 -0.14
CA LYS A 242 2.91 -15.79 -0.94
C LYS A 242 2.39 -16.81 -1.95
N PRO A 243 3.11 -17.03 -3.06
CA PRO A 243 2.83 -18.18 -3.91
C PRO A 243 2.95 -19.46 -3.08
N VAL A 244 2.03 -20.39 -3.30
CA VAL A 244 2.07 -21.76 -2.76
C VAL A 244 3.18 -22.57 -3.43
N THR A 245 3.56 -22.16 -4.64
CA THR A 245 4.64 -22.73 -5.45
C THR A 245 5.96 -22.01 -5.17
N ASN A 246 7.10 -22.65 -5.47
CA ASN A 246 8.43 -22.06 -5.27
C ASN A 246 8.78 -21.05 -6.37
N HIS A 247 8.18 -19.86 -6.32
CA HIS A 247 8.42 -18.78 -7.27
C HIS A 247 8.69 -17.45 -6.55
N ASN A 248 9.40 -16.56 -7.25
CA ASN A 248 9.56 -15.19 -6.78
C ASN A 248 8.21 -14.48 -6.72
N ARG A 249 8.08 -13.59 -5.76
CA ARG A 249 7.08 -12.54 -5.70
C ARG A 249 7.75 -11.25 -5.25
N ILE A 250 7.90 -10.32 -6.20
CA ILE A 250 8.43 -8.99 -5.91
C ILE A 250 7.32 -7.99 -6.20
N SER A 251 6.86 -7.28 -5.18
CA SER A 251 5.87 -6.21 -5.32
C SER A 251 6.47 -4.86 -4.95
N PHE A 252 6.02 -3.81 -5.63
CA PHE A 252 6.36 -2.42 -5.37
C PHE A 252 5.10 -1.66 -5.00
N VAL A 253 5.11 -1.07 -3.82
CA VAL A 253 4.00 -0.35 -3.23
C VAL A 253 4.33 1.13 -3.23
N ILE A 254 3.43 1.94 -3.77
CA ILE A 254 3.46 3.40 -3.66
C ILE A 254 2.27 3.82 -2.80
N SER A 255 2.53 4.59 -1.75
CA SER A 255 1.52 4.95 -0.77
C SER A 255 0.90 6.32 -1.06
N TYR A 256 -0.43 6.38 -1.05
CA TYR A 256 -1.21 7.59 -1.29
C TYR A 256 -2.13 7.95 -0.11
N THR A 257 -2.44 9.24 -0.03
CA THR A 257 -3.39 9.86 0.89
C THR A 257 -4.21 10.92 0.15
N THR A 258 -5.19 11.53 0.82
CA THR A 258 -5.97 12.62 0.23
C THR A 258 -5.08 13.78 -0.23
N GLY A 259 -5.27 14.20 -1.48
CA GLY A 259 -4.63 15.35 -2.11
C GLY A 259 -5.55 16.58 -2.16
N VAL A 260 -6.73 16.50 -1.53
CA VAL A 260 -7.64 17.64 -1.39
C VAL A 260 -7.04 18.64 -0.41
N GLU A 261 -7.04 19.91 -0.80
CA GLU A 261 -6.49 21.01 0.00
C GLU A 261 -7.31 21.22 1.26
N GLY A 262 -6.63 21.29 2.40
CA GLY A 262 -7.24 21.40 3.74
C GLY A 262 -8.12 20.22 4.16
N GLU A 263 -8.14 19.11 3.43
CA GLU A 263 -8.71 17.86 3.93
C GLU A 263 -7.68 17.14 4.83
N LEU A 264 -8.12 16.75 6.03
CA LEU A 264 -7.32 15.97 6.97
C LEU A 264 -7.31 14.50 6.55
N ASP A 265 -6.14 13.88 6.53
CA ASP A 265 -5.98 12.48 6.17
C ASP A 265 -6.40 11.51 7.29
N ASN A 266 -6.59 10.24 6.93
CA ASN A 266 -6.83 9.13 7.88
C ASN A 266 -5.61 8.22 8.07
N CYS A 267 -4.41 8.65 7.65
CA CYS A 267 -3.19 7.88 7.86
C CYS A 267 -2.82 7.85 9.34
N VAL A 268 -2.19 6.74 9.74
CA VAL A 268 -1.69 6.44 11.08
C VAL A 268 -0.26 5.88 11.00
N THR A 269 0.31 5.33 12.08
CA THR A 269 1.66 4.74 12.05
C THR A 269 1.70 3.25 12.42
N THR A 270 0.58 2.69 12.87
CA THR A 270 0.40 1.31 13.37
C THR A 270 1.23 0.23 12.65
N SER A 271 1.12 0.12 11.33
CA SER A 271 1.80 -0.89 10.49
C SER A 271 3.12 -0.42 9.88
N LEU A 272 3.49 0.86 10.04
CA LEU A 272 4.68 1.47 9.44
C LEU A 272 5.72 1.93 10.47
N LYS A 273 5.38 1.97 11.75
CA LYS A 273 6.29 2.44 12.80
C LYS A 273 7.57 1.59 12.84
N PRO A 274 8.73 2.17 13.16
CA PRO A 274 10.02 1.50 13.05
C PRO A 274 10.13 0.15 13.79
N SER A 275 9.48 -0.01 14.94
CA SER A 275 9.43 -1.27 15.69
C SER A 275 8.67 -2.39 14.97
N VAL A 276 7.69 -2.02 14.15
CA VAL A 276 6.83 -2.95 13.40
C VAL A 276 7.39 -3.20 12.02
N LEU A 277 7.86 -2.15 11.35
CA LEU A 277 8.37 -2.21 10.00
C LEU A 277 9.79 -1.63 9.95
N PRO A 278 10.82 -2.44 10.23
CA PRO A 278 12.19 -1.97 10.49
C PRO A 278 12.91 -1.39 9.26
N LYS A 279 12.26 -1.37 8.07
CA LYS A 279 12.74 -0.63 6.89
C LYS A 279 12.79 0.88 7.12
N ASN A 280 12.03 1.40 8.08
CA ASN A 280 11.98 2.81 8.40
C ASN A 280 13.04 3.17 9.46
N GLU A 281 13.92 4.11 9.14
CA GLU A 281 14.85 4.68 10.10
C GLU A 281 14.10 5.53 11.12
N TYR A 282 14.27 5.23 12.41
CA TYR A 282 13.47 5.79 13.50
C TYR A 282 13.35 7.32 13.47
N ASN A 283 14.47 8.04 13.49
CA ASN A 283 14.46 9.50 13.57
C ASN A 283 13.89 10.13 12.29
N LYS A 284 14.26 9.58 11.13
CA LYS A 284 13.79 10.08 9.84
C LYS A 284 12.29 9.88 9.69
N PHE A 285 11.78 8.71 10.07
CA PHE A 285 10.35 8.37 10.00
C PHE A 285 9.50 9.37 10.78
N TYR A 286 9.81 9.59 12.06
CA TYR A 286 9.01 10.51 12.87
C TYR A 286 9.17 11.97 12.45
N ARG A 287 10.34 12.37 11.95
CA ARG A 287 10.53 13.70 11.33
C ARG A 287 9.60 13.87 10.12
N ASP A 288 9.63 12.93 9.19
CA ASP A 288 8.84 12.97 7.95
C ASP A 288 7.32 12.90 8.26
N TRP A 289 6.92 12.09 9.24
CA TRP A 289 5.55 11.98 9.73
C TRP A 289 5.03 13.32 10.29
N VAL A 290 5.77 13.93 11.22
CA VAL A 290 5.34 15.20 11.84
C VAL A 290 5.27 16.31 10.79
N GLU A 291 6.27 16.41 9.91
CA GLU A 291 6.28 17.37 8.80
C GLU A 291 5.01 17.23 7.94
N PHE A 292 4.64 16.01 7.57
CA PHE A 292 3.45 15.75 6.77
C PHE A 292 2.16 16.11 7.51
N LYS A 293 1.98 15.62 8.75
CA LYS A 293 0.75 15.86 9.51
C LYS A 293 0.59 17.34 9.88
N PHE A 294 1.68 18.05 10.18
CA PHE A 294 1.61 19.47 10.50
C PHE A 294 1.30 20.33 9.28
N LYS A 295 1.88 20.03 8.11
CA LYS A 295 1.48 20.70 6.86
C LYS A 295 -0.01 20.53 6.55
N LYS A 296 -0.53 19.31 6.70
CA LYS A 296 -1.97 19.05 6.55
C LYS A 296 -2.82 19.85 7.54
N LEU A 297 -2.38 19.93 8.78
CA LEU A 297 -3.07 20.70 9.82
C LEU A 297 -2.99 22.22 9.57
N GLU A 298 -1.85 22.74 9.11
CA GLU A 298 -1.68 24.15 8.74
C GLU A 298 -2.64 24.54 7.61
N ASP A 299 -2.70 23.73 6.54
CA ASP A 299 -3.62 23.94 5.42
C ASP A 299 -5.09 23.91 5.88
N HIS A 300 -5.44 22.93 6.71
CA HIS A 300 -6.80 22.81 7.24
C HIS A 300 -7.18 24.01 8.11
N LEU A 301 -6.32 24.40 9.06
CA LEU A 301 -6.57 25.56 9.93
C LEU A 301 -6.70 26.86 9.14
N ARG A 302 -5.87 27.03 8.11
CA ARG A 302 -5.98 28.18 7.20
C ARG A 302 -7.35 28.24 6.54
N LEU A 303 -7.81 27.14 5.94
CA LEU A 303 -9.13 27.10 5.28
C LEU A 303 -10.29 27.27 6.27
N VAL A 304 -10.20 26.69 7.46
CA VAL A 304 -11.21 26.89 8.52
C VAL A 304 -11.32 28.37 8.89
N ARG A 305 -10.18 29.04 9.12
CA ARG A 305 -10.12 30.47 9.44
C ARG A 305 -10.68 31.33 8.30
N GLU A 306 -10.25 31.07 7.07
CA GLU A 306 -10.70 31.81 5.88
C GLU A 306 -12.20 31.64 5.66
N GLY A 307 -12.74 30.42 5.84
CA GLY A 307 -14.17 30.15 5.74
C GLY A 307 -14.99 30.89 6.80
N VAL A 308 -14.54 30.94 8.06
CA VAL A 308 -15.22 31.69 9.12
C VAL A 308 -15.31 33.19 8.80
N VAL A 309 -14.22 33.79 8.31
CA VAL A 309 -14.23 35.20 7.91
C VAL A 309 -15.15 35.41 6.70
N ALA A 310 -15.04 34.56 5.68
CA ALA A 310 -15.87 34.67 4.47
C ALA A 310 -17.37 34.55 4.78
N ASP A 311 -17.78 33.60 5.62
CA ASP A 311 -19.19 33.42 6.00
C ASP A 311 -19.75 34.65 6.73
N TYR A 312 -18.95 35.33 7.55
CA TYR A 312 -19.35 36.58 8.20
C TYR A 312 -19.50 37.71 7.18
N GLU A 313 -18.50 37.93 6.33
CA GLU A 313 -18.51 38.99 5.31
C GLU A 313 -19.62 38.78 4.25
N ASP A 314 -19.96 37.52 3.95
CA ASP A 314 -21.08 37.14 3.08
C ASP A 314 -22.46 37.29 3.75
N GLY A 315 -22.52 37.72 5.02
CA GLY A 315 -23.76 37.92 5.77
C GLY A 315 -24.42 36.63 6.27
N LYS A 316 -23.74 35.48 6.22
CA LYS A 316 -24.23 34.20 6.78
C LYS A 316 -24.10 34.16 8.31
N GLY A 317 -23.24 35.01 8.87
CA GLY A 317 -22.98 35.08 10.32
C GLY A 317 -22.02 34.01 10.80
N PHE A 318 -22.04 33.73 12.12
CA PHE A 318 -21.17 32.74 12.73
C PHE A 318 -21.98 31.58 13.33
N ASP A 319 -21.80 30.40 12.76
CA ASP A 319 -22.36 29.16 13.29
C ASP A 319 -21.43 28.57 14.36
N GLN A 320 -21.82 28.76 15.63
CA GLN A 320 -21.04 28.30 16.77
C GLN A 320 -20.97 26.78 16.84
N GLU A 321 -22.07 26.08 16.55
CA GLU A 321 -22.14 24.61 16.65
C GLU A 321 -21.24 23.98 15.60
N HIS A 322 -21.35 24.43 14.34
CA HIS A 322 -20.50 23.93 13.26
C HIS A 322 -19.02 24.25 13.47
N PHE A 323 -18.70 25.40 14.07
CA PHE A 323 -17.31 25.72 14.42
C PHE A 323 -16.76 24.82 15.55
N VAL A 324 -17.58 24.49 16.55
CA VAL A 324 -17.21 23.53 17.59
C VAL A 324 -16.91 22.16 16.99
N ASP A 325 -17.72 21.68 16.04
CA ASP A 325 -17.47 20.41 15.34
C ASP A 325 -16.10 20.41 14.61
N LYS A 326 -15.74 21.51 13.94
CA LYS A 326 -14.42 21.67 13.32
C LYS A 326 -13.30 21.58 14.35
N CYS A 327 -13.44 22.27 15.49
CA CYS A 327 -12.45 22.23 16.58
C CYS A 327 -12.28 20.81 17.15
N LEU A 328 -13.37 20.08 17.35
CA LEU A 328 -13.31 18.70 17.84
C LEU A 328 -12.62 17.75 16.84
N ASN A 329 -12.88 17.93 15.54
CA ASN A 329 -12.20 17.17 14.50
C ASN A 329 -10.69 17.48 14.47
N ILE A 330 -10.31 18.76 14.63
CA ILE A 330 -8.91 19.18 14.74
C ILE A 330 -8.25 18.56 15.97
N GLU A 331 -8.90 18.57 17.14
CA GLU A 331 -8.36 17.95 18.35
C GLU A 331 -8.12 16.45 18.15
N LYS A 332 -9.11 15.74 17.57
CA LYS A 332 -8.99 14.31 17.26
C LYS A 332 -7.82 14.04 16.31
N TYR A 333 -7.68 14.82 15.24
CA TYR A 333 -6.58 14.67 14.31
C TYR A 333 -5.23 14.94 14.97
N PHE A 334 -5.11 16.02 15.74
CA PHE A 334 -3.88 16.39 16.43
C PHE A 334 -3.45 15.32 17.46
N ARG A 335 -4.41 14.73 18.18
CA ARG A 335 -4.17 13.57 19.05
C ARG A 335 -3.60 12.38 18.27
N GLY A 336 -4.18 12.09 17.11
CA GLY A 336 -3.73 11.02 16.19
C GLY A 336 -2.29 11.16 15.69
N ILE A 337 -1.69 12.36 15.77
CA ILE A 337 -0.29 12.58 15.37
C ILE A 337 0.68 11.89 16.33
N TRP A 338 0.40 11.92 17.63
CA TRP A 338 1.34 11.48 18.67
C TRP A 338 0.88 10.22 19.43
N GLU A 339 -0.41 9.88 19.42
CA GLU A 339 -0.93 8.79 20.26
C GLU A 339 -0.32 7.43 19.92
N GLU A 340 0.06 7.20 18.66
CA GLU A 340 0.71 5.96 18.20
C GLU A 340 2.25 6.04 18.18
N MET A 341 2.86 7.14 18.63
CA MET A 341 4.31 7.23 18.72
C MET A 341 4.84 6.23 19.75
N GLU A 342 5.95 5.57 19.44
CA GLU A 342 6.49 4.46 20.24
C GLU A 342 6.87 4.85 21.67
N CYS A 343 7.16 6.12 21.93
CA CYS A 343 7.44 6.64 23.27
C CYS A 343 6.19 6.84 24.13
N VAL A 344 5.00 6.90 23.51
CA VAL A 344 3.71 7.09 24.17
C VAL A 344 3.03 5.74 24.34
N GLU A 345 2.85 5.03 23.21
CA GLU A 345 2.15 3.76 23.17
C GLU A 345 2.87 2.78 22.25
N ASN A 346 3.41 1.72 22.85
CA ASN A 346 4.00 0.61 22.11
C ASN A 346 3.20 -0.68 22.29
N LYS A 347 1.90 -0.63 21.98
CA LYS A 347 1.04 -1.82 21.97
C LYS A 347 1.62 -2.91 21.06
N PRO A 348 1.47 -4.20 21.43
CA PRO A 348 1.84 -5.31 20.56
C PRO A 348 1.14 -5.22 19.20
N TYR A 349 1.86 -5.55 18.15
CA TYR A 349 1.31 -5.74 16.81
C TYR A 349 1.01 -7.23 16.59
N PRO A 350 -0.11 -7.60 15.91
CA PRO A 350 -1.15 -6.72 15.37
C PRO A 350 -2.09 -6.20 16.47
N PRO A 351 -2.67 -5.00 16.31
CA PRO A 351 -3.69 -4.50 17.23
C PRO A 351 -4.91 -5.44 17.32
N PRO A 352 -5.60 -5.51 18.48
CA PRO A 352 -6.77 -6.38 18.65
C PRO A 352 -7.88 -6.15 17.60
N HIS A 353 -8.06 -4.90 17.14
CA HIS A 353 -9.11 -4.57 16.17
C HIS A 353 -8.88 -5.19 14.78
N PHE A 354 -7.68 -5.67 14.46
CA PHE A 354 -7.42 -6.42 13.22
C PHE A 354 -8.10 -7.80 13.21
N LYS A 355 -8.68 -8.22 14.33
CA LYS A 355 -9.42 -9.49 14.46
C LYS A 355 -10.91 -9.29 14.69
N ILE A 356 -11.36 -8.04 14.84
CA ILE A 356 -12.78 -7.75 15.06
C ILE A 356 -13.51 -7.93 13.71
N PRO A 357 -14.56 -8.76 13.63
CA PRO A 357 -15.39 -8.89 12.45
C PRO A 357 -16.04 -7.56 12.07
N TYR A 358 -16.27 -7.31 10.78
CA TYR A 358 -16.90 -6.06 10.33
C TYR A 358 -18.29 -5.83 10.98
N SER A 359 -19.05 -6.88 11.24
CA SER A 359 -20.35 -6.79 11.91
C SER A 359 -20.29 -6.20 13.33
N GLU A 360 -19.12 -6.28 13.98
CA GLU A 360 -18.85 -5.84 15.35
C GLU A 360 -18.11 -4.49 15.44
N LEU A 361 -17.74 -3.90 14.30
CA LEU A 361 -17.08 -2.58 14.24
C LEU A 361 -18.03 -1.41 14.55
#